data_AF-A0A8E2F9L8-F1
#
_entry.id   AF-A0A8E2F9L8-F1
#
_cell.length_a   1.000
_cell.length_b   1.000
_cell.length_c   1.000
_cell.angle_alpha   90.00
_cell.angle_beta   90.00
_cell.angle_gamma   90.00
#
_symmetry.space_group_name_H-M   'P 1'
#
loop_
_entity.id
_entity.type
_entity.pdbx_description
1 polymer ?
#
loop_
_entity_poly.entity_id
_entity_poly.type
_entity_poly.pdbx_seq_one_letter_code
_entity_poly.pdbx_strand_id
1 'polypeptide(L)'
;MSFKLPDHVKLPTSPARHNLAIAEIVIFSAILPFQILIKLVQEWQHWGIHHKHRRHPIRCFFRGWFSILAILCQIRIIGFALYISTNNPVKSVVVAEVILQSVGASPLLWELSLVLLRCGHAGDKYSKNTVYPKFLGTLLRLTRAPIIASAVLFVIAGCILNTTVLKAGSLVLLAAFVYVAGISIFISVTGYKQLLHTSGQLGLWLVVATLPFYTVRVVYLVLVEFGSIRFNPVLGDWRFLAAMGLAMEVPILLLLMIAGVVVEPLEFGSQRFLRLPSARQGDSTEARLDGSMSVGYILDESADKVSA
;
A
#
# COMPACT_ATOMS: atom_id res chain seq x y z
N MET A 1 -23.02 -4.65 23.46
CA MET A 1 -22.55 -5.88 24.15
C MET A 1 -21.26 -5.54 24.83
N SER A 2 -21.25 -5.47 26.16
CA SER A 2 -20.00 -5.36 26.94
C SER A 2 -19.13 -6.59 26.65
N PHE A 3 -17.79 -6.44 26.63
CA PHE A 3 -16.85 -7.55 26.72
C PHE A 3 -17.06 -8.25 28.08
N LYS A 4 -18.14 -9.04 28.20
CA LYS A 4 -18.39 -9.98 29.27
C LYS A 4 -17.43 -11.16 29.10
N LEU A 5 -16.13 -10.88 29.15
CA LEU A 5 -15.20 -11.92 29.55
C LEU A 5 -15.34 -12.07 31.07
N PRO A 6 -15.64 -13.28 31.58
CA PRO A 6 -15.52 -13.59 32.99
C PRO A 6 -14.15 -13.13 33.52
N ASP A 7 -14.12 -12.59 34.73
CA ASP A 7 -12.87 -12.08 35.34
C ASP A 7 -11.83 -13.20 35.61
N HIS A 8 -12.26 -14.45 35.51
CA HIS A 8 -11.44 -15.65 35.63
C HIS A 8 -11.63 -16.61 34.46
N VAL A 9 -11.53 -16.13 33.21
CA VAL A 9 -11.30 -17.06 32.09
C VAL A 9 -9.85 -17.50 32.15
N LYS A 10 -9.61 -18.75 32.55
CA LYS A 10 -8.38 -19.44 32.17
C LYS A 10 -8.37 -19.48 30.65
N LEU A 11 -7.62 -18.56 30.04
CA LEU A 11 -7.43 -18.56 28.60
C LEU A 11 -6.89 -19.94 28.21
N PRO A 12 -7.43 -20.54 27.14
CA PRO A 12 -6.92 -21.81 26.68
C PRO A 12 -5.46 -21.62 26.26
N THR A 13 -4.54 -22.05 27.12
CA THR A 13 -3.12 -22.25 26.84
C THR A 13 -2.98 -23.48 25.94
N SER A 14 -3.63 -23.43 24.78
CA SER A 14 -3.44 -24.48 23.79
C SER A 14 -2.02 -24.36 23.25
N PRO A 15 -1.20 -25.43 23.28
CA PRO A 15 0.16 -25.39 22.76
C PRO A 15 0.18 -25.01 21.26
N ALA A 16 -0.90 -25.32 20.53
CA ALA A 16 -1.07 -24.95 19.13
C ALA A 16 -1.09 -23.42 18.91
N ARG A 17 -1.83 -22.66 19.74
CA ARG A 17 -1.89 -21.19 19.63
C ARG A 17 -0.55 -20.54 19.99
N HIS A 18 0.18 -21.11 20.94
CA HIS A 18 1.52 -20.65 21.29
C HIS A 18 2.51 -20.87 20.13
N ASN A 19 2.52 -22.07 19.54
CA ASN A 19 3.36 -22.39 18.37
C ASN A 19 3.02 -21.50 17.17
N LEU A 20 1.74 -21.17 16.97
CA LEU A 20 1.29 -20.25 15.94
C LEU A 20 1.86 -18.84 16.15
N ALA A 21 1.76 -18.30 17.37
CA ALA A 21 2.29 -16.97 17.69
C ALA A 21 3.81 -16.90 17.46
N ILE A 22 4.55 -17.96 17.82
CA ILE A 22 5.98 -18.08 17.53
C ILE A 22 6.22 -18.05 16.01
N ALA A 23 5.47 -18.85 15.24
CA ALA A 23 5.59 -18.88 13.78
C ALA A 23 5.33 -17.51 13.15
N GLU A 24 4.32 -16.78 13.62
CA GLU A 24 4.02 -15.42 13.15
C GLU A 24 5.17 -14.45 13.45
N ILE A 25 5.72 -14.47 14.67
CA ILE A 25 6.88 -13.64 15.01
C ILE A 25 8.05 -13.93 14.07
N VAL A 26 8.36 -15.22 13.82
CA VAL A 26 9.45 -15.62 12.93
C VAL A 26 9.21 -15.12 11.50
N ILE A 27 7.99 -15.28 10.97
CA ILE A 27 7.63 -14.84 9.61
C ILE A 27 7.73 -13.31 9.48
N PHE A 28 7.10 -12.54 10.38
CA PHE A 28 7.16 -11.08 10.33
C PHE A 28 8.57 -10.55 10.61
N SER A 29 9.35 -11.22 11.45
CA SER A 29 10.77 -10.90 11.70
C SER A 29 11.63 -11.15 10.47
N ALA A 30 11.33 -12.14 9.63
CA ALA A 30 12.01 -12.37 8.36
C ALA A 30 11.59 -11.36 7.28
N ILE A 31 10.31 -10.97 7.23
CA ILE A 31 9.78 -10.00 6.26
C ILE A 31 10.30 -8.57 6.54
N LEU A 32 10.39 -8.18 7.81
CA LEU A 32 10.80 -6.84 8.24
C LEU A 32 12.15 -6.37 7.64
N PRO A 33 13.29 -7.10 7.77
CA PRO A 33 14.56 -6.67 7.21
C PRO A 33 14.52 -6.61 5.68
N PHE A 34 13.78 -7.50 5.03
CA PHE A 34 13.62 -7.49 3.58
C PHE A 34 12.89 -6.23 3.09
N GLN A 35 11.81 -5.83 3.79
CA GLN A 35 11.11 -4.58 3.51
C GLN A 35 11.99 -3.34 3.74
N ILE A 36 12.72 -3.31 4.86
CA ILE A 36 13.65 -2.22 5.16
C ILE A 36 14.72 -2.13 4.07
N LEU A 37 15.26 -3.26 3.62
CA LEU A 37 16.27 -3.30 2.56
C LEU A 37 15.72 -2.75 1.24
N ILE A 38 14.55 -3.23 0.80
CA ILE A 38 13.91 -2.73 -0.44
C ILE A 38 13.69 -1.23 -0.35
N LYS A 39 13.10 -0.74 0.75
CA LYS A 39 12.82 0.69 0.92
C LYS A 39 14.08 1.52 1.04
N LEU A 40 15.12 1.01 1.70
CA LEU A 40 16.42 1.65 1.79
C LEU A 40 17.03 1.82 0.39
N VAL A 41 16.99 0.79 -0.46
CA VAL A 41 17.50 0.85 -1.83
C VAL A 41 16.68 1.82 -2.69
N GLN A 42 15.33 1.74 -2.63
CA GLN A 42 14.44 2.65 -3.37
C GLN A 42 14.70 4.11 -3.00
N GLU A 43 14.76 4.40 -1.70
CA GLU A 43 15.00 5.73 -1.19
C GLU A 43 16.41 6.22 -1.54
N TRP A 44 17.42 5.36 -1.36
CA TRP A 44 18.81 5.68 -1.73
C TRP A 44 18.95 6.07 -3.19
N GLN A 45 18.28 5.35 -4.09
CA GLN A 45 18.25 5.67 -5.52
C GLN A 45 17.54 7.00 -5.79
N HIS A 46 16.39 7.22 -5.13
CA HIS A 46 15.64 8.47 -5.26
C HIS A 46 16.49 9.70 -4.89
N TRP A 47 17.21 9.65 -3.76
CA TRP A 47 18.12 10.72 -3.34
C TRP A 47 19.37 10.82 -4.23
N GLY A 48 19.93 9.68 -4.64
CA GLY A 48 21.11 9.62 -5.49
C GLY A 48 20.91 10.33 -6.83
N ILE A 49 19.68 10.29 -7.35
CA ILE A 49 19.27 10.93 -8.60
C ILE A 49 18.94 12.42 -8.38
N HIS A 50 18.15 12.77 -7.36
CA HIS A 50 17.67 14.16 -7.17
C HIS A 50 18.68 15.09 -6.49
N HIS A 51 19.51 14.56 -5.59
CA HIS A 51 20.40 15.37 -4.76
C HIS A 51 21.83 14.88 -4.88
N LYS A 52 22.53 15.41 -5.88
CA LYS A 52 23.94 15.10 -6.16
C LYS A 52 24.88 15.36 -4.98
N HIS A 53 24.48 16.16 -3.98
CA HIS A 53 25.43 16.76 -3.04
C HIS A 53 25.37 16.38 -1.55
N ARG A 54 24.35 15.67 -1.03
CA ARG A 54 24.35 15.21 0.39
C ARG A 54 23.59 13.90 0.58
N ARG A 55 24.30 12.77 0.49
CA ARG A 55 23.78 11.44 0.81
C ARG A 55 23.99 11.18 2.30
N HIS A 56 22.94 11.33 3.11
CA HIS A 56 22.98 10.90 4.51
C HIS A 56 22.34 9.50 4.64
N PRO A 57 23.14 8.43 4.82
CA PRO A 57 22.62 7.06 4.89
C PRO A 57 21.64 6.88 6.06
N ILE A 58 21.90 7.60 7.16
CA ILE A 58 21.06 7.60 8.36
C ILE A 58 19.62 8.06 8.03
N ARG A 59 19.45 9.11 7.22
CA ARG A 59 18.11 9.61 6.87
C ARG A 59 17.34 8.63 5.98
N CYS A 60 18.03 7.97 5.06
CA CYS A 60 17.43 6.94 4.20
C CYS A 60 17.03 5.71 5.03
N PHE A 61 17.89 5.29 5.96
CA PHE A 61 17.61 4.21 6.90
C PHE A 61 16.38 4.50 7.76
N PHE A 62 16.30 5.67 8.39
CA PHE A 62 15.13 6.03 9.19
C PHE A 62 13.85 6.07 8.36
N ARG A 63 13.89 6.59 7.13
CA ARG A 63 12.72 6.61 6.25
C ARG A 63 12.27 5.21 5.81
N GLY A 64 13.22 4.30 5.59
CA GLY A 64 12.92 2.87 5.36
C GLY A 64 12.36 2.17 6.60
N TRP A 65 12.93 2.45 7.77
CA TRP A 65 12.49 1.89 9.06
C TRP A 65 11.07 2.32 9.43
N PHE A 66 10.72 3.58 9.17
CA PHE A 66 9.37 4.12 9.34
C PHE A 66 8.48 3.90 8.10
N SER A 67 8.83 2.94 7.24
CA SER A 67 7.89 2.49 6.21
C SER A 67 6.65 1.89 6.87
N ILE A 68 5.50 2.12 6.25
CA ILE A 68 4.20 1.74 6.80
C ILE A 68 4.08 0.21 6.94
N LEU A 69 4.67 -0.53 6.00
CA LEU A 69 4.77 -1.99 6.10
C LEU A 69 5.71 -2.45 7.22
N ALA A 70 6.81 -1.73 7.46
CA ALA A 70 7.73 -2.03 8.57
C ALA A 70 7.05 -1.78 9.93
N ILE A 71 6.30 -0.68 10.05
CA ILE A 71 5.48 -0.39 11.24
C ILE A 71 4.45 -1.49 11.47
N LEU A 72 3.79 -1.98 10.41
CA LEU A 72 2.88 -3.13 10.52
C LEU A 72 3.59 -4.37 11.07
N CYS A 73 4.76 -4.72 10.51
CA CYS A 73 5.53 -5.87 11.00
C CYS A 73 5.90 -5.71 12.48
N GLN A 74 6.30 -4.50 12.90
CA GLN A 74 6.60 -4.21 14.31
C GLN A 74 5.36 -4.36 15.20
N ILE A 75 4.21 -3.80 14.80
CA ILE A 75 2.94 -3.93 15.54
C ILE A 75 2.56 -5.41 15.70
N ARG A 76 2.74 -6.22 14.64
CA ARG A 76 2.49 -7.66 14.67
C ARG A 76 3.40 -8.38 15.65
N ILE A 77 4.71 -8.15 15.54
CA ILE A 77 5.70 -8.78 16.43
C ILE A 77 5.41 -8.42 17.89
N ILE A 78 5.12 -7.14 18.18
CA ILE A 78 4.79 -6.68 19.54
C ILE A 78 3.52 -7.35 20.05
N GLY A 79 2.46 -7.42 19.23
CA GLY A 79 1.20 -8.07 19.60
C GLY A 79 1.37 -9.53 20.00
N PHE A 80 2.11 -10.30 19.20
CA PHE A 80 2.37 -11.71 19.50
C PHE A 80 3.40 -11.92 20.64
N ALA A 81 4.39 -11.04 20.77
CA ALA A 81 5.34 -11.08 21.87
C ALA A 81 4.66 -10.81 23.23
N LEU A 82 3.70 -9.89 23.27
CA LEU A 82 2.86 -9.63 24.46
C LEU A 82 2.03 -10.86 24.85
N TYR A 83 1.50 -11.59 23.86
CA TYR A 83 0.78 -12.83 24.11
C TYR A 83 1.69 -13.91 24.70
N ILE A 84 2.90 -14.08 24.16
CA ILE A 84 3.86 -15.11 24.60
C ILE A 84 4.49 -14.80 25.97
N SER A 85 4.74 -13.53 26.28
CA SER A 85 5.46 -13.14 27.49
C SER A 85 4.68 -13.39 28.79
N THR A 86 3.36 -13.64 28.69
CA THR A 86 2.48 -13.72 29.86
C THR A 86 1.93 -15.14 30.03
N ASN A 87 2.44 -15.89 31.01
CA ASN A 87 1.94 -17.24 31.33
C ASN A 87 0.47 -17.27 31.80
N ASN A 88 -0.03 -16.15 32.34
CA ASN A 88 -1.44 -15.94 32.70
C ASN A 88 -1.89 -14.59 32.15
N PRO A 89 -2.43 -14.52 30.91
CA PRO A 89 -2.70 -13.24 30.27
C PRO A 89 -3.81 -12.50 31.03
N VAL A 90 -3.50 -11.29 31.50
CA VAL A 90 -4.50 -10.40 32.09
C VAL A 90 -5.45 -9.95 30.96
N LYS A 91 -6.72 -9.70 31.28
CA LYS A 91 -7.74 -9.22 30.32
C LYS A 91 -7.24 -8.06 29.45
N SER A 92 -6.47 -7.14 30.02
CA SER A 92 -5.87 -6.00 29.32
C SER A 92 -4.88 -6.40 28.23
N VAL A 93 -4.06 -7.44 28.45
CA VAL A 93 -3.07 -7.94 27.48
C VAL A 93 -3.78 -8.53 26.27
N VAL A 94 -4.82 -9.34 26.51
CA VAL A 94 -5.60 -9.96 25.44
C VAL A 94 -6.34 -8.91 24.62
N VAL A 95 -6.92 -7.91 25.30
CA VAL A 95 -7.60 -6.81 24.60
C VAL A 95 -6.57 -6.03 23.76
N ALA A 96 -5.40 -5.70 24.33
CA ALA A 96 -4.32 -5.02 23.60
C ALA A 96 -3.86 -5.80 22.36
N GLU A 97 -3.71 -7.12 22.45
CA GLU A 97 -3.42 -7.99 21.31
C GLU A 97 -4.48 -7.81 20.21
N VAL A 98 -5.76 -7.94 20.55
CA VAL A 98 -6.88 -7.79 19.59
C VAL A 98 -6.85 -6.41 18.93
N ILE A 99 -6.62 -5.34 19.70
CA ILE A 99 -6.53 -3.97 19.15
C ILE A 99 -5.34 -3.84 18.21
N LEU A 100 -4.15 -4.32 18.59
CA LEU A 100 -2.97 -4.29 17.73
C LEU A 100 -3.21 -5.06 16.43
N GLN A 101 -3.91 -6.19 16.50
CA GLN A 101 -4.28 -6.98 15.33
C GLN A 101 -5.26 -6.25 14.40
N SER A 102 -6.22 -5.50 14.94
CA SER A 102 -7.19 -4.69 14.18
C SER A 102 -6.54 -3.43 13.60
N VAL A 103 -5.70 -2.73 14.36
CA VAL A 103 -4.91 -1.59 13.90
C VAL A 103 -4.01 -2.00 12.73
N GLY A 104 -3.42 -3.21 12.79
CA GLY A 104 -2.58 -3.78 11.73
C GLY A 104 -3.24 -3.88 10.35
N ALA A 105 -4.56 -3.86 10.23
CA ALA A 105 -5.23 -3.84 8.92
C ALA A 105 -5.11 -2.48 8.20
N SER A 106 -5.05 -1.37 8.96
CA SER A 106 -5.04 0.00 8.40
C SER A 106 -3.77 0.31 7.59
N PRO A 107 -2.54 -0.02 8.05
CA PRO A 107 -1.32 0.13 7.27
C PRO A 107 -1.33 -0.61 5.92
N LEU A 108 -1.98 -1.78 5.84
CA LEU A 108 -2.10 -2.51 4.56
C LEU A 108 -2.95 -1.75 3.55
N LEU A 109 -4.11 -1.22 3.98
CA LEU A 109 -4.97 -0.44 3.08
C LEU A 109 -4.28 0.85 2.65
N TRP A 110 -3.53 1.44 3.57
CA TRP A 110 -2.73 2.61 3.29
C TRP A 110 -1.67 2.32 2.22
N GLU A 111 -0.88 1.25 2.36
CA GLU A 111 0.13 0.91 1.36
C GLU A 111 -0.51 0.56 0.02
N LEU A 112 -1.64 -0.16 0.01
CA LEU A 112 -2.41 -0.43 -1.20
C LEU A 112 -2.80 0.87 -1.91
N SER A 113 -3.31 1.86 -1.17
CA SER A 113 -3.62 3.19 -1.71
C SER A 113 -2.37 3.95 -2.18
N LEU A 114 -1.23 3.79 -1.52
CA LEU A 114 0.03 4.42 -1.94
C LEU A 114 0.56 3.81 -3.23
N VAL A 115 0.57 2.48 -3.34
CA VAL A 115 0.99 1.77 -4.55
C VAL A 115 0.11 2.18 -5.71
N LEU A 116 -1.20 2.27 -5.52
CA LEU A 116 -2.13 2.72 -6.55
C LEU A 116 -1.82 4.15 -7.04
N LEU A 117 -1.47 5.07 -6.13
CA LEU A 117 -1.04 6.42 -6.50
C LEU A 117 0.32 6.41 -7.21
N ARG A 118 1.27 5.58 -6.77
CA ARG A 118 2.59 5.44 -7.41
C ARG A 118 2.47 4.86 -8.83
N CYS A 119 1.50 3.97 -9.08
CA CYS A 119 1.24 3.46 -10.43
C CYS A 119 1.06 4.62 -11.43
N GLY A 120 0.29 5.65 -11.06
CA GLY A 120 0.08 6.83 -11.91
C GLY A 120 1.31 7.73 -12.12
N HIS A 121 2.41 7.48 -11.41
CA HIS A 121 3.70 8.15 -11.60
C HIS A 121 4.74 7.21 -12.23
N ALA A 122 4.37 5.96 -12.53
CA ALA A 122 5.30 4.97 -13.06
C ALA A 122 5.80 5.39 -14.45
N GLY A 123 7.10 5.24 -14.69
CA GLY A 123 7.74 5.54 -15.98
C GLY A 123 8.28 6.97 -16.10
N ASP A 124 7.82 7.91 -15.28
CA ASP A 124 8.28 9.30 -15.32
C ASP A 124 8.86 9.69 -13.96
N LYS A 125 10.09 9.22 -13.69
CA LYS A 125 10.80 9.43 -12.41
C LYS A 125 11.04 10.91 -12.07
N TYR A 126 10.78 11.84 -12.99
CA TYR A 126 11.11 13.25 -12.87
C TYR A 126 9.90 14.19 -12.98
N SER A 127 8.77 13.73 -13.51
CA SER A 127 7.58 14.57 -13.67
C SER A 127 6.77 14.64 -12.37
N LYS A 128 6.47 15.87 -11.94
CA LYS A 128 5.54 16.13 -10.83
C LYS A 128 4.07 15.89 -11.22
N ASN A 129 3.80 15.64 -12.50
CA ASN A 129 2.45 15.41 -12.98
C ASN A 129 2.16 13.92 -13.04
N THR A 130 1.14 13.49 -12.30
CA THR A 130 0.53 12.17 -12.47
C THR A 130 -0.05 12.03 -13.87
N VAL A 131 0.05 10.83 -14.44
CA VAL A 131 -0.73 10.45 -15.62
C VAL A 131 -2.23 10.46 -15.31
N TYR A 132 -2.60 10.22 -14.04
CA TYR A 132 -3.98 10.31 -13.62
C TYR A 132 -4.55 11.73 -13.76
N PRO A 133 -5.84 11.87 -14.13
CA PRO A 133 -6.51 13.16 -14.11
C PRO A 133 -6.50 13.72 -12.67
N LYS A 134 -6.43 15.06 -12.56
CA LYS A 134 -6.33 15.76 -11.26
C LYS A 134 -7.38 15.31 -10.25
N PHE A 135 -8.61 15.05 -10.71
CA PHE A 135 -9.70 14.54 -9.89
C PHE A 135 -9.36 13.19 -9.25
N LEU A 136 -8.90 12.21 -10.05
CA LEU A 136 -8.55 10.88 -9.56
C LEU A 136 -7.35 10.93 -8.61
N GLY A 137 -6.34 11.75 -8.90
CA GLY A 137 -5.22 11.99 -7.99
C GLY A 137 -5.64 12.60 -6.65
N THR A 138 -6.70 13.42 -6.62
CA THR A 138 -7.28 13.94 -5.38
C THR A 138 -8.09 12.88 -4.64
N LEU A 139 -8.91 12.09 -5.34
CA LEU A 139 -9.65 10.98 -4.75
C LEU A 139 -8.73 9.96 -4.07
N LEU A 140 -7.62 9.60 -4.72
CA LEU A 140 -6.57 8.70 -4.19
C LEU A 140 -5.78 9.29 -3.01
N ARG A 141 -5.78 10.61 -2.84
CA ARG A 141 -5.20 11.24 -1.64
C ARG A 141 -6.21 11.29 -0.51
N LEU A 142 -7.50 11.46 -0.83
CA LEU A 142 -8.59 11.52 0.13
C LEU A 142 -8.83 10.18 0.83
N THR A 143 -8.52 9.04 0.18
CA THR A 143 -8.56 7.68 0.76
C THR A 143 -7.83 7.57 2.12
N ARG A 144 -6.82 8.41 2.35
CA ARG A 144 -5.97 8.37 3.55
C ARG A 144 -6.70 8.83 4.80
N ALA A 145 -7.61 9.79 4.68
CA ALA A 145 -8.35 10.35 5.81
C ALA A 145 -9.18 9.30 6.56
N PRO A 146 -10.06 8.50 5.90
CA PRO A 146 -10.84 7.48 6.59
C PRO A 146 -9.96 6.35 7.15
N ILE A 147 -8.82 6.02 6.52
CA ILE A 147 -7.88 5.00 7.04
C ILE A 147 -7.23 5.46 8.37
N ILE A 148 -6.81 6.73 8.45
CA ILE A 148 -6.30 7.31 9.71
C ILE A 148 -7.42 7.34 10.75
N ALA A 149 -8.61 7.78 10.37
CA ALA A 149 -9.75 7.84 11.27
C ALA A 149 -10.09 6.46 11.85
N SER A 150 -10.10 5.39 11.05
CA SER A 150 -10.32 4.04 11.55
C SER A 150 -9.21 3.59 12.50
N ALA A 151 -7.94 3.84 12.17
CA ALA A 151 -6.81 3.48 13.04
C ALA A 151 -6.90 4.18 14.41
N VAL A 152 -7.23 5.48 14.42
CA VAL A 152 -7.43 6.26 15.65
C VAL A 152 -8.61 5.72 16.45
N LEU A 153 -9.73 5.39 15.79
CA LEU A 153 -10.89 4.79 16.46
C LEU A 153 -10.54 3.44 17.10
N PHE A 154 -9.74 2.59 16.46
CA PHE A 154 -9.27 1.33 17.06
C PHE A 154 -8.44 1.57 18.33
N VAL A 155 -7.50 2.53 18.29
CA VAL A 155 -6.67 2.87 19.45
C VAL A 155 -7.53 3.42 20.58
N ILE A 156 -8.41 4.39 20.29
CA ILE A 156 -9.31 4.97 21.30
C ILE A 156 -10.20 3.88 21.91
N ALA A 157 -10.85 3.07 21.07
CA ALA A 157 -11.70 1.96 21.53
C ALA A 157 -10.96 1.04 22.50
N GLY A 158 -9.67 0.83 22.24
CA GLY A 158 -8.80 0.07 23.09
C GLY A 158 -8.51 0.71 24.45
N CYS A 159 -8.17 1.99 24.45
CA CYS A 159 -7.89 2.75 25.67
C CYS A 159 -9.11 2.82 26.59
N ILE A 160 -10.31 3.03 26.03
CA ILE A 160 -11.55 3.17 26.81
C ILE A 160 -12.34 1.85 26.94
N LEU A 161 -11.82 0.75 26.39
CA LEU A 161 -12.47 -0.57 26.35
C LEU A 161 -13.92 -0.52 25.82
N ASN A 162 -14.18 0.32 24.81
CA ASN A 162 -15.53 0.58 24.30
C ASN A 162 -15.78 -0.11 22.94
N THR A 163 -16.61 -1.15 22.98
CA THR A 163 -17.01 -1.94 21.79
C THR A 163 -17.74 -1.14 20.73
N THR A 164 -18.46 -0.07 21.07
CA THR A 164 -19.17 0.76 20.09
C THR A 164 -18.19 1.52 19.21
N VAL A 165 -17.11 2.05 19.82
CA VAL A 165 -16.04 2.73 19.08
C VAL A 165 -15.27 1.74 18.21
N LEU A 166 -15.06 0.51 18.70
CA LEU A 166 -14.41 -0.57 17.94
C LEU A 166 -15.20 -0.95 16.67
N LYS A 167 -16.53 -1.07 16.80
CA LYS A 167 -17.46 -1.31 15.69
C LYS A 167 -17.46 -0.16 14.69
N ALA A 168 -17.48 1.08 15.18
CA ALA A 168 -17.39 2.27 14.33
C ALA A 168 -16.09 2.28 13.53
N GLY A 169 -14.95 2.01 14.17
CA GLY A 169 -13.64 1.89 13.50
C GLY A 169 -13.63 0.83 12.39
N SER A 170 -14.25 -0.32 12.65
CA SER A 170 -14.37 -1.40 11.66
C SER A 170 -15.26 -1.04 10.47
N LEU A 171 -16.39 -0.35 10.70
CA LEU A 171 -17.25 0.14 9.63
C LEU A 171 -16.58 1.23 8.80
N VAL A 172 -15.83 2.14 9.42
CA VAL A 172 -15.05 3.17 8.72
C VAL A 172 -13.96 2.51 7.86
N LEU A 173 -13.26 1.50 8.38
CA LEU A 173 -12.26 0.76 7.61
C LEU A 173 -12.89 -0.01 6.44
N LEU A 174 -14.05 -0.66 6.65
CA LEU A 174 -14.81 -1.31 5.59
C LEU A 174 -15.20 -0.33 4.48
N ALA A 175 -15.73 0.85 4.84
CA ALA A 175 -16.07 1.88 3.88
C ALA A 175 -14.85 2.37 3.10
N ALA A 176 -13.71 2.58 3.80
CA ALA A 176 -12.45 2.94 3.16
C ALA A 176 -11.98 1.85 2.18
N PHE A 177 -12.11 0.57 2.56
CA PHE A 177 -11.75 -0.56 1.70
C PHE A 177 -12.62 -0.60 0.44
N VAL A 178 -13.96 -0.54 0.59
CA VAL A 178 -14.89 -0.53 -0.55
C VAL A 178 -14.58 0.62 -1.50
N TYR A 179 -14.28 1.80 -0.95
CA TYR A 179 -13.91 2.97 -1.74
C TYR A 179 -12.59 2.75 -2.52
N VAL A 180 -11.53 2.28 -1.86
CA VAL A 180 -10.23 2.02 -2.52
C VAL A 180 -10.33 0.88 -3.55
N ALA A 181 -11.04 -0.20 -3.22
CA ALA A 181 -11.30 -1.32 -4.12
C ALA A 181 -12.10 -0.86 -5.34
N GLY A 182 -13.15 -0.05 -5.13
CA GLY A 182 -13.95 0.55 -6.19
C GLY A 182 -13.11 1.40 -7.14
N ILE A 183 -12.23 2.26 -6.62
CA ILE A 183 -11.30 3.04 -7.45
C ILE A 183 -10.34 2.12 -8.22
N SER A 184 -9.78 1.11 -7.56
CA SER A 184 -8.83 0.16 -8.18
C SER A 184 -9.47 -0.59 -9.35
N ILE A 185 -10.69 -1.09 -9.16
CA ILE A 185 -11.47 -1.79 -10.19
C ILE A 185 -11.87 -0.81 -11.30
N PHE A 186 -12.33 0.39 -10.95
CA PHE A 186 -12.69 1.43 -11.91
C PHE A 186 -11.53 1.74 -12.86
N ILE A 187 -10.34 2.05 -12.34
CA ILE A 187 -9.14 2.33 -13.15
C ILE A 187 -8.79 1.15 -14.07
N SER A 188 -8.96 -0.07 -13.57
CA SER A 188 -8.64 -1.30 -14.29
C SER A 188 -9.61 -1.59 -15.45
N VAL A 189 -10.88 -1.18 -15.31
CA VAL A 189 -11.96 -1.44 -16.28
C VAL A 189 -12.10 -0.30 -17.30
N THR A 190 -12.09 0.96 -16.89
CA THR A 190 -12.45 2.10 -17.75
C THR A 190 -11.37 2.53 -18.75
N GLY A 191 -10.43 1.66 -19.08
CA GLY A 191 -9.38 1.93 -20.07
C GLY A 191 -8.27 2.87 -19.61
N TYR A 192 -8.39 3.51 -18.44
CA TYR A 192 -7.31 4.36 -17.89
C TYR A 192 -5.99 3.60 -17.73
N LYS A 193 -6.03 2.27 -17.55
CA LYS A 193 -4.85 1.41 -17.57
C LYS A 193 -3.97 1.62 -18.81
N GLN A 194 -4.55 1.93 -19.98
CA GLN A 194 -3.79 2.11 -21.22
C GLN A 194 -2.93 3.37 -21.21
N LEU A 195 -3.29 4.38 -20.40
CA LEU A 195 -2.49 5.58 -20.21
C LEU A 195 -1.27 5.32 -19.32
N LEU A 196 -1.34 4.31 -18.45
CA LEU A 196 -0.24 3.97 -17.56
C LEU A 196 0.91 3.32 -18.34
N HIS A 197 2.14 3.65 -17.94
CA HIS A 197 3.33 2.93 -18.37
C HIS A 197 3.24 1.44 -17.98
N THR A 198 3.94 0.55 -18.71
CA THR A 198 3.89 -0.92 -18.50
C THR A 198 4.13 -1.33 -17.04
N SER A 199 5.07 -0.66 -16.35
CA SER A 199 5.31 -0.89 -14.92
C SER A 199 4.13 -0.47 -14.03
N GLY A 200 3.47 0.66 -14.34
CA GLY A 200 2.27 1.10 -13.64
C GLY A 200 1.08 0.18 -13.89
N GLN A 201 0.96 -0.38 -15.09
CA GLN A 201 -0.05 -1.38 -15.41
C GLN A 201 0.15 -2.67 -14.61
N LEU A 202 1.37 -3.20 -14.56
CA LEU A 202 1.70 -4.39 -13.76
C LEU A 202 1.47 -4.14 -12.26
N GLY A 203 1.86 -2.96 -11.77
CA GLY A 203 1.57 -2.55 -10.39
C GLY A 203 0.08 -2.52 -10.08
N LEU A 204 -0.74 -1.98 -11.00
CA LEU A 204 -2.19 -1.96 -10.87
C LEU A 204 -2.78 -3.39 -10.83
N TRP A 205 -2.32 -4.30 -11.69
CA TRP A 205 -2.76 -5.70 -11.68
C TRP A 205 -2.42 -6.40 -10.37
N LEU A 206 -1.23 -6.15 -9.81
CA LEU A 206 -0.85 -6.68 -8.51
C LEU A 206 -1.74 -6.11 -7.39
N VAL A 207 -2.07 -4.82 -7.43
CA VAL A 207 -3.04 -4.22 -6.50
C VAL A 207 -4.41 -4.90 -6.62
N VAL A 208 -4.92 -5.10 -7.84
CA VAL A 208 -6.20 -5.82 -8.04
C VAL A 208 -6.12 -7.25 -7.54
N ALA A 209 -5.00 -7.95 -7.76
CA ALA A 209 -4.78 -9.30 -7.26
C ALA A 209 -4.74 -9.39 -5.73
N THR A 210 -4.43 -8.29 -5.02
CA THR A 210 -4.51 -8.26 -3.54
C THR A 210 -5.93 -8.14 -3.00
N LEU A 211 -6.87 -7.58 -3.78
CA LEU A 211 -8.24 -7.32 -3.35
C LEU A 211 -8.99 -8.55 -2.82
N PRO A 212 -8.93 -9.76 -3.42
CA PRO A 212 -9.61 -10.91 -2.85
C PRO A 212 -9.09 -11.26 -1.44
N PHE A 213 -7.77 -11.29 -1.24
CA PHE A 213 -7.18 -11.56 0.08
C PHE A 213 -7.57 -10.48 1.11
N TYR A 214 -7.56 -9.22 0.68
CA TYR A 214 -7.96 -8.10 1.52
C TYR A 214 -9.46 -8.15 1.86
N THR A 215 -10.31 -8.55 0.90
CA THR A 215 -11.76 -8.70 1.10
C THR A 215 -12.03 -9.69 2.22
N VAL A 216 -11.39 -10.86 2.18
CA VAL A 216 -11.58 -11.87 3.23
C VAL A 216 -11.10 -11.33 4.59
N ARG A 217 -9.99 -10.58 4.62
CA ARG A 217 -9.49 -9.92 5.84
C ARG A 217 -10.51 -8.94 6.44
N VAL A 218 -11.11 -8.09 5.61
CA VAL A 218 -12.11 -7.10 6.06
C VAL A 218 -13.42 -7.77 6.48
N VAL A 219 -13.90 -8.76 5.72
CA VAL A 219 -15.09 -9.53 6.08
C VAL A 219 -14.91 -10.19 7.44
N TYR A 220 -13.74 -10.78 7.69
CA TYR A 220 -13.45 -11.36 9.00
C TYR A 220 -13.37 -10.32 10.10
N LEU A 221 -12.74 -9.16 9.88
CA LEU A 221 -12.74 -8.08 10.85
C LEU A 221 -14.18 -7.70 11.24
N VAL A 222 -15.09 -7.61 10.27
CA VAL A 222 -16.52 -7.39 10.53
C VAL A 222 -17.15 -8.56 11.29
N LEU A 223 -16.84 -9.82 10.93
CA LEU A 223 -17.35 -11.00 11.63
C LEU A 223 -16.84 -11.12 13.07
N VAL A 224 -15.62 -10.66 13.37
CA VAL A 224 -15.08 -10.61 14.74
C VAL A 224 -15.92 -9.67 15.59
N GLU A 225 -16.32 -8.51 15.04
CA GLU A 225 -17.03 -7.46 15.77
C GLU A 225 -18.56 -7.64 15.83
N PHE A 226 -19.15 -8.23 14.79
CA PHE A 226 -20.59 -8.36 14.62
C PHE A 226 -21.08 -9.81 14.59
N GLY A 227 -20.19 -10.79 14.42
CA GLY A 227 -20.53 -12.18 14.22
C GLY A 227 -20.62 -13.02 15.50
N SER A 228 -20.69 -14.34 15.30
CA SER A 228 -20.82 -15.31 16.39
C SER A 228 -19.53 -15.51 17.18
N ILE A 229 -19.64 -16.10 18.37
CA ILE A 229 -18.51 -16.43 19.27
C ILE A 229 -17.41 -17.28 18.58
N ARG A 230 -17.74 -18.02 17.52
CA ARG A 230 -16.77 -18.83 16.76
C ARG A 230 -15.64 -18.02 16.15
N PHE A 231 -15.90 -16.76 15.81
CA PHE A 231 -14.91 -15.84 15.23
C PHE A 231 -14.19 -15.02 16.30
N ASN A 232 -14.49 -15.23 17.58
CA ASN A 232 -13.86 -14.48 18.65
C ASN A 232 -12.37 -14.83 18.72
N PRO A 233 -11.43 -13.87 18.62
CA PRO A 233 -10.00 -14.14 18.66
C PRO A 233 -9.53 -14.76 19.99
N VAL A 234 -10.34 -14.68 21.05
CA VAL A 234 -10.02 -15.22 22.37
C VAL A 234 -10.58 -16.62 22.56
N LEU A 235 -11.85 -16.83 22.21
CA LEU A 235 -12.60 -18.07 22.49
C LEU A 235 -12.78 -18.98 21.27
N GLY A 236 -12.50 -18.48 20.07
CA GLY A 236 -12.66 -19.20 18.81
C GLY A 236 -11.57 -20.25 18.58
N ASP A 237 -11.76 -21.03 17.52
CA ASP A 237 -10.78 -22.05 17.11
C ASP A 237 -9.54 -21.38 16.50
N TRP A 238 -8.37 -21.74 17.03
CA TRP A 238 -7.06 -21.20 16.63
C TRP A 238 -6.76 -21.43 15.16
N ARG A 239 -7.37 -22.43 14.51
CA ARG A 239 -7.20 -22.69 13.07
C ARG A 239 -7.73 -21.54 12.23
N PHE A 240 -8.86 -20.97 12.61
CA PHE A 240 -9.38 -19.78 11.94
C PHE A 240 -8.48 -18.58 12.22
N LEU A 241 -8.01 -18.41 13.46
CA LEU A 241 -7.06 -17.35 13.81
C LEU A 241 -5.80 -17.42 12.92
N ALA A 242 -5.22 -18.62 12.76
CA ALA A 242 -4.03 -18.88 11.95
C ALA A 242 -4.26 -18.59 10.47
N ALA A 243 -5.33 -19.14 9.89
CA ALA A 243 -5.68 -18.91 8.49
C ALA A 243 -5.94 -17.42 8.23
N MET A 244 -6.54 -16.71 9.18
CA MET A 244 -6.91 -15.31 9.05
C MET A 244 -5.75 -14.34 9.26
N GLY A 245 -4.83 -14.66 10.16
CA GLY A 245 -3.61 -13.87 10.41
C GLY A 245 -2.60 -14.05 9.29
N LEU A 246 -2.14 -15.28 9.10
CA LEU A 246 -1.05 -15.58 8.17
C LEU A 246 -1.50 -15.65 6.71
N ALA A 247 -2.52 -16.45 6.41
CA ALA A 247 -2.82 -16.79 5.01
C ALA A 247 -3.37 -15.62 4.20
N MET A 248 -3.83 -14.54 4.86
CA MET A 248 -4.33 -13.35 4.16
C MET A 248 -3.32 -12.21 4.19
N GLU A 249 -2.66 -11.96 5.32
CA GLU A 249 -1.75 -10.83 5.41
C GLU A 249 -0.41 -11.08 4.70
N VAL A 250 0.12 -12.30 4.75
CA VAL A 250 1.39 -12.62 4.10
C VAL A 250 1.28 -12.44 2.58
N PRO A 251 0.26 -12.99 1.88
CA PRO A 251 0.11 -12.74 0.44
C PRO A 251 -0.11 -11.26 0.11
N ILE A 252 -0.91 -10.53 0.89
CA ILE A 252 -1.11 -9.09 0.67
C ILE A 252 0.23 -8.35 0.77
N LEU A 253 1.02 -8.63 1.81
CA LEU A 253 2.33 -8.01 2.00
C LEU A 253 3.30 -8.32 0.86
N LEU A 254 3.38 -9.58 0.45
CA LEU A 254 4.26 -9.99 -0.65
C LEU A 254 3.85 -9.32 -1.97
N LEU A 255 2.56 -9.36 -2.30
CA LEU A 255 2.05 -8.74 -3.52
C LEU A 255 2.22 -7.22 -3.54
N LEU A 256 1.93 -6.52 -2.44
CA LEU A 256 2.14 -5.07 -2.34
C LEU A 256 3.62 -4.70 -2.40
N MET A 257 4.49 -5.54 -1.83
CA MET A 257 5.94 -5.34 -1.89
C MET A 257 6.46 -5.51 -3.32
N ILE A 258 6.04 -6.59 -4.01
CA ILE A 258 6.37 -6.80 -5.43
C ILE A 258 5.83 -5.64 -6.26
N ALA A 259 4.60 -5.19 -6.01
CA ALA A 259 4.02 -4.04 -6.71
C ALA A 259 4.84 -2.77 -6.50
N GLY A 260 5.32 -2.53 -5.27
CA GLY A 260 6.22 -1.43 -4.96
C GLY A 260 7.53 -1.50 -5.75
N VAL A 261 8.13 -2.69 -5.88
CA VAL A 261 9.37 -2.90 -6.67
C VAL A 261 9.12 -2.77 -8.17
N VAL A 262 7.98 -3.24 -8.68
CA VAL A 262 7.62 -3.15 -10.09
C VAL A 262 7.36 -1.72 -10.51
N VAL A 263 6.66 -0.94 -9.67
CA VAL A 263 6.33 0.46 -9.94
C VAL A 263 7.57 1.36 -9.83
N GLU A 264 8.43 1.11 -8.85
CA GLU A 264 9.68 1.83 -8.62
C GLU A 264 10.88 0.86 -8.74
N PRO A 265 11.34 0.56 -9.98
CA PRO A 265 12.36 -0.46 -10.23
C PRO A 265 13.70 -0.06 -9.64
N LEU A 266 14.38 -1.06 -9.06
CA LEU A 266 15.69 -0.92 -8.44
C LEU A 266 16.77 -0.79 -9.52
N GLU A 267 17.24 0.42 -9.77
CA GLU A 267 18.39 0.66 -10.64
C GLU A 267 19.69 0.46 -9.85
N PHE A 268 20.13 -0.79 -9.73
CA PHE A 268 21.51 -1.06 -9.31
C PHE A 268 22.43 -0.59 -10.44
N GLY A 269 23.34 0.32 -10.10
CA GLY A 269 24.18 1.05 -11.05
C GLY A 269 24.74 0.15 -12.15
N SER A 270 24.64 0.67 -13.38
CA SER A 270 25.23 0.14 -14.62
C SER A 270 24.35 -0.77 -15.50
N GLN A 271 23.08 -0.46 -15.71
CA GLN A 271 22.38 -0.95 -16.91
C GLN A 271 21.59 0.15 -17.64
N ARG A 272 22.29 0.87 -18.52
CA ARG A 272 21.73 1.36 -19.79
C ARG A 272 21.37 0.19 -20.74
N PHE A 273 21.52 -1.07 -20.33
CA PHE A 273 21.53 -2.24 -21.19
C PHE A 273 20.20 -3.01 -21.32
N LEU A 274 19.19 -2.72 -20.49
CA LEU A 274 17.85 -3.32 -20.60
C LEU A 274 16.76 -2.25 -20.75
N ARG A 275 17.04 -1.19 -21.52
CA ARG A 275 15.95 -0.59 -22.30
C ARG A 275 15.57 -1.64 -23.33
N LEU A 276 14.58 -2.47 -23.00
CA LEU A 276 13.81 -3.18 -24.01
C LEU A 276 13.42 -2.10 -25.04
N PRO A 277 13.81 -2.24 -26.31
CA PRO A 277 13.34 -1.32 -27.33
C PRO A 277 11.82 -1.39 -27.24
N SER A 278 11.23 -0.27 -26.83
CA SER A 278 9.81 -0.03 -27.05
C SER A 278 9.60 -0.36 -28.51
N ALA A 279 8.83 -1.42 -28.77
CA ALA A 279 8.37 -1.77 -30.09
C ALA A 279 7.53 -0.57 -30.56
N ARG A 280 8.24 0.41 -31.12
CA ARG A 280 7.67 1.50 -31.89
C ARG A 280 7.17 0.81 -33.15
N GLN A 281 5.92 0.39 -33.03
CA GLN A 281 5.05 -0.04 -34.10
C GLN A 281 5.19 0.94 -35.27
N GLY A 282 5.32 0.38 -36.48
CA GLY A 282 5.77 1.02 -37.72
C GLY A 282 5.18 2.41 -37.96
N ASP A 283 5.95 3.34 -38.50
CA ASP A 283 6.45 3.33 -39.88
C ASP A 283 5.33 3.06 -40.88
N SER A 284 4.66 4.15 -41.25
CA SER A 284 4.00 4.31 -42.54
C SER A 284 4.44 5.68 -43.07
N THR A 285 5.63 5.67 -43.65
CA THR A 285 5.85 6.05 -45.05
C THR A 285 4.87 7.11 -45.61
N GLU A 286 5.25 8.39 -45.54
CA GLU A 286 4.77 9.41 -46.48
C GLU A 286 5.93 10.33 -46.87
N ALA A 287 6.84 9.75 -47.65
CA ALA A 287 7.70 10.50 -48.55
C ALA A 287 6.98 10.55 -49.90
N ARG A 288 6.36 11.69 -50.22
CA ARG A 288 5.95 12.03 -51.58
C ARG A 288 6.57 13.38 -51.95
N LEU A 289 7.74 13.29 -52.57
CA LEU A 289 8.33 14.32 -53.41
C LEU A 289 7.54 14.36 -54.73
N ASP A 290 7.15 15.57 -55.12
CA ASP A 290 6.93 16.12 -56.48
C ASP A 290 6.13 17.41 -56.26
N GLY A 291 6.65 18.64 -56.41
CA GLY A 291 7.39 19.15 -57.54
C GLY A 291 6.41 19.78 -58.54
N SER A 292 6.08 21.09 -58.41
CA SER A 292 5.71 22.00 -59.52
C SER A 292 5.08 23.34 -59.05
N MET A 293 5.57 24.43 -59.64
CA MET A 293 4.89 25.70 -59.99
C MET A 293 4.67 26.82 -58.95
N SER A 294 5.68 27.69 -58.87
CA SER A 294 5.67 29.13 -59.15
C SER A 294 4.31 29.88 -59.26
N VAL A 295 4.06 30.81 -58.32
CA VAL A 295 3.53 32.18 -58.50
C VAL A 295 3.98 32.93 -57.23
N GLY A 296 4.79 34.00 -57.20
CA GLY A 296 4.91 35.11 -58.12
C GLY A 296 4.14 36.33 -57.59
N TYR A 297 4.55 36.95 -56.47
CA TYR A 297 4.16 38.33 -56.16
C TYR A 297 5.31 39.12 -55.54
N ILE A 298 5.75 40.08 -56.37
CA ILE A 298 6.60 41.24 -56.10
C ILE A 298 5.69 42.35 -55.55
N LEU A 299 6.01 42.91 -54.39
CA LEU A 299 5.69 44.25 -53.90
C LEU A 299 6.69 44.45 -52.74
N ASP A 300 7.84 45.10 -52.87
CA ASP A 300 8.12 46.50 -53.22
C ASP A 300 7.23 47.48 -52.44
N GLU A 301 7.68 47.88 -51.25
CA GLU A 301 7.50 49.26 -50.79
C GLU A 301 8.62 49.63 -49.79
N SER A 302 9.57 50.39 -50.30
CA SER A 302 10.58 51.13 -49.55
C SER A 302 10.14 52.59 -49.47
N ALA A 303 10.07 53.17 -48.27
CA ALA A 303 10.13 54.60 -47.91
C ALA A 303 9.52 54.72 -46.50
N ASP A 304 10.01 55.46 -45.50
CA ASP A 304 10.98 56.55 -45.38
C ASP A 304 11.49 56.51 -43.91
N LYS A 305 12.80 56.64 -43.63
CA LYS A 305 13.50 57.89 -43.30
C LYS A 305 12.77 58.78 -42.26
N VAL A 306 13.39 58.99 -41.10
CA VAL A 306 14.17 60.20 -40.73
C VAL A 306 14.34 60.24 -39.21
N SER A 307 15.60 60.20 -38.81
CA SER A 307 16.16 60.62 -37.53
C SER A 307 16.01 62.13 -37.31
N ALA A 308 15.57 62.52 -36.12
CA ALA A 308 15.97 63.75 -35.42
C ALA A 308 16.00 63.44 -33.92
#